data_AF-A0A820JHB9-F1
#
_entry.id   AF-A0A820JHB9-F1
#
_cell.length_a   1.000
_cell.length_b   1.000
_cell.length_c   1.000
_cell.angle_alpha   90.00
_cell.angle_beta   90.00
_cell.angle_gamma   90.00
#
_symmetry.space_group_name_H-M   'P 1'
#
loop_
_entity.id
_entity.type
_entity.pdbx_description
1 polymer ?
#
loop_
_entity_poly.entity_id
_entity_poly.type
_entity_poly.pdbx_seq_one_letter_code
_entity_poly.pdbx_strand_id
1 'polypeptide(L)'
;AYILSFKITNHILTHDWYLIGENHTHTTWGIWNPRQINNDSFYQETRGLNSLQILAFLLQTYAYSGDERFLNGANLLVKSHQYDVNLINQKTIAVCDNSFSDDELAYLFVLDSKCPMLYVYDSHQLNTSHELKYDL
;
A
#
# COMPACT_ATOMS: atom_id res chain seq x y z
N ALA A 1 -1.08 2.38 21.26
CA ALA A 1 -1.24 1.74 19.94
C ALA A 1 -0.51 2.52 18.85
N TYR A 2 -0.91 3.78 18.56
CA TYR A 2 -0.35 4.58 17.45
C TYR A 2 1.20 4.75 17.42
N ILE A 3 1.87 4.92 18.57
CA ILE A 3 3.35 5.06 18.61
C ILE A 3 4.04 3.84 17.98
N LEU A 4 3.48 2.65 18.15
CA LEU A 4 4.03 1.43 17.56
C LEU A 4 3.82 1.43 16.04
N SER A 5 2.60 1.74 15.57
CA SER A 5 2.30 1.86 14.13
C SER A 5 3.20 2.88 13.44
N PHE A 6 3.46 4.04 14.08
CA PHE A 6 4.40 5.03 13.58
C PHE A 6 5.82 4.46 13.44
N LYS A 7 6.33 3.80 14.49
CA LYS A 7 7.69 3.23 14.47
C LYS A 7 7.86 2.18 13.37
N ILE A 8 6.90 1.27 13.24
CA ILE A 8 6.94 0.21 12.22
C ILE A 8 6.85 0.81 10.82
N THR A 9 5.89 1.70 10.58
CA THR A 9 5.70 2.31 9.24
C THR A 9 6.89 3.18 8.87
N ASN A 10 7.44 3.95 9.81
CA ASN A 10 8.67 4.71 9.58
C ASN A 10 9.85 3.79 9.25
N HIS A 11 10.00 2.67 9.95
CA HIS A 11 11.04 1.69 9.66
C HIS A 11 10.90 1.14 8.24
N ILE A 12 9.69 0.77 7.82
CA ILE A 12 9.45 0.26 6.46
C ILE A 12 9.78 1.35 5.42
N LEU A 13 9.32 2.58 5.63
CA LEU A 13 9.57 3.71 4.74
C LEU A 13 11.07 4.01 4.59
N THR A 14 11.85 3.95 5.67
CA THR A 14 13.29 4.26 5.62
C THR A 14 14.16 3.09 5.13
N HIS A 15 13.58 1.89 5.01
CA HIS A 15 14.27 0.68 4.54
C HIS A 15 13.70 0.18 3.22
N ASP A 16 13.45 1.10 2.28
CA ASP A 16 13.04 0.78 0.91
C ASP A 16 11.86 -0.20 0.85
N TRP A 17 10.85 0.02 1.69
CA TRP A 17 9.63 -0.78 1.74
C TRP A 17 9.83 -2.22 2.22
N TYR A 18 10.83 -2.46 3.06
CA TYR A 18 11.05 -3.74 3.72
C TYR A 18 10.93 -3.65 5.24
N LEU A 19 10.36 -4.68 5.85
CA LEU A 19 10.52 -4.90 7.29
C LEU A 19 11.83 -5.67 7.52
N ILE A 20 12.88 -4.91 7.85
CA ILE A 20 14.20 -5.47 8.17
C ILE A 20 14.21 -5.92 9.64
N GLY A 21 14.60 -7.19 9.87
CA GLY A 21 14.79 -7.76 11.21
C GLY A 21 16.18 -7.52 11.80
N GLU A 22 16.43 -8.06 12.99
CA GLU A 22 17.71 -7.90 13.71
C GLU A 22 18.92 -8.50 12.96
N ASN A 23 18.67 -9.49 12.10
CA ASN A 23 19.69 -10.11 11.26
C ASN A 23 20.04 -9.29 10.00
N HIS A 24 19.52 -8.05 9.88
CA HIS A 24 19.73 -7.15 8.74
C HIS A 24 19.21 -7.69 7.39
N THR A 25 18.37 -8.72 7.43
CA THR A 25 17.64 -9.22 6.26
C THR A 25 16.17 -8.85 6.38
N HIS A 26 15.49 -8.69 5.24
CA HIS A 26 14.04 -8.55 5.26
C HIS A 26 13.41 -9.84 5.79
N THR A 27 12.28 -9.69 6.47
CA THR A 27 11.47 -10.84 6.87
C THR A 27 10.89 -11.56 5.66
N THR A 28 10.38 -12.79 5.85
CA THR A 28 9.76 -13.57 4.77
C THR A 28 8.55 -12.86 4.15
N TRP A 29 7.74 -12.19 4.98
CA TRP A 29 6.45 -11.61 4.56
C TRP A 29 6.42 -10.08 4.61
N GLY A 30 7.36 -9.42 5.29
CA GLY A 30 7.41 -7.97 5.36
C GLY A 30 8.10 -7.34 4.16
N ILE A 31 7.50 -7.51 2.98
CA ILE A 31 8.03 -7.08 1.69
C ILE A 31 6.95 -6.28 0.96
N TRP A 32 7.23 -4.99 0.70
CA TRP A 32 6.34 -4.09 -0.03
C TRP A 32 7.05 -3.31 -1.12
N ASN A 33 8.29 -3.66 -1.44
CA ASN A 33 9.09 -2.99 -2.45
C ASN A 33 8.56 -3.28 -3.87
N PRO A 34 8.40 -2.27 -4.73
CA PRO A 34 7.91 -2.44 -6.10
C PRO A 34 8.70 -3.44 -6.94
N ARG A 35 10.01 -3.61 -6.65
CA ARG A 35 10.86 -4.57 -7.38
C ARG A 35 10.36 -6.00 -7.20
N GLN A 36 10.03 -6.42 -5.98
CA GLN A 36 9.43 -7.73 -5.76
C GLN A 36 7.95 -7.72 -6.16
N ILE A 37 7.18 -6.77 -5.65
CA ILE A 37 5.72 -6.81 -5.76
C ILE A 37 5.24 -6.75 -7.21
N ASN A 38 5.88 -5.94 -8.07
CA ASN A 38 5.44 -5.79 -9.46
C ASN A 38 6.23 -6.65 -10.46
N ASN A 39 7.51 -6.94 -10.20
CA ASN A 39 8.38 -7.56 -11.21
C ASN A 39 8.76 -9.01 -10.90
N ASP A 40 8.44 -9.55 -9.72
CA ASP A 40 8.71 -10.94 -9.37
C ASP A 40 7.41 -11.75 -9.37
N SER A 41 7.38 -12.82 -10.17
CA SER A 41 6.23 -13.72 -10.29
C SER A 41 5.89 -14.42 -8.98
N PHE A 42 6.87 -14.60 -8.07
CA PHE A 42 6.63 -15.23 -6.78
C PHE A 42 5.63 -14.45 -5.91
N TYR A 43 5.63 -13.12 -6.02
CA TYR A 43 4.75 -12.25 -5.23
C TYR A 43 3.47 -11.85 -5.98
N GLN A 44 3.21 -12.44 -7.15
CA GLN A 44 2.05 -12.07 -7.96
C GLN A 44 0.73 -12.31 -7.21
N GLU A 45 0.65 -13.40 -6.43
CA GLU A 45 -0.57 -13.80 -5.72
C GLU A 45 -0.89 -12.86 -4.54
N THR A 46 0.15 -12.31 -3.90
CA THR A 46 0.03 -11.39 -2.76
C THR A 46 0.18 -9.92 -3.16
N ARG A 47 0.38 -9.63 -4.46
CA ARG A 47 0.62 -8.27 -4.97
C ARG A 47 -0.45 -7.28 -4.53
N GLY A 48 -1.71 -7.66 -4.72
CA GLY A 48 -2.85 -6.82 -4.38
C GLY A 48 -2.98 -6.59 -2.87
N LEU A 49 -2.89 -7.66 -2.07
CA LEU A 49 -2.93 -7.59 -0.61
C LEU A 49 -1.78 -6.77 -0.02
N ASN A 50 -0.54 -7.00 -0.47
CA ASN A 50 0.63 -6.26 0.00
C ASN A 50 0.53 -4.77 -0.37
N SER A 51 0.03 -4.47 -1.58
CA SER A 51 -0.23 -3.09 -1.99
C SER A 51 -1.26 -2.42 -1.08
N LEU A 52 -2.36 -3.11 -0.74
CA LEU A 52 -3.37 -2.61 0.19
C LEU A 52 -2.76 -2.34 1.58
N GLN A 53 -2.00 -3.30 2.08
CA GLN A 53 -1.40 -3.23 3.42
C GLN A 53 -0.47 -2.02 3.57
N ILE A 54 0.47 -1.81 2.65
CA ILE A 54 1.42 -0.70 2.78
C ILE A 54 0.73 0.67 2.62
N LEU A 55 -0.23 0.78 1.69
CA LEU A 55 -1.00 2.01 1.53
C LEU A 55 -1.82 2.31 2.80
N ALA A 56 -2.43 1.30 3.42
CA ALA A 56 -3.15 1.45 4.67
C ALA A 56 -2.23 1.91 5.81
N PHE A 57 -1.05 1.29 5.98
CA PHE A 57 -0.08 1.70 7.00
C PHE A 57 0.39 3.14 6.84
N LEU A 58 0.72 3.55 5.61
CA LEU A 58 1.19 4.91 5.32
C LEU A 58 0.10 5.95 5.60
N LEU A 59 -1.10 5.73 5.07
CA LEU A 59 -2.19 6.69 5.17
C LEU A 59 -2.77 6.77 6.58
N GLN A 60 -2.82 5.65 7.30
CA GLN A 60 -3.17 5.64 8.71
C GLN A 60 -2.12 6.39 9.55
N THR A 61 -0.84 6.12 9.33
CA THR A 61 0.23 6.79 10.07
C THR A 61 0.24 8.28 9.78
N TYR A 62 0.00 8.69 8.52
CA TYR A 62 -0.21 10.08 8.15
C TYR A 62 -1.39 10.71 8.91
N ALA A 63 -2.56 10.08 8.88
CA ALA A 63 -3.77 10.62 9.52
C ALA A 63 -3.60 10.89 11.02
N TYR A 64 -2.79 10.10 11.72
CA TYR A 64 -2.51 10.31 13.14
C TYR A 64 -1.31 11.22 13.42
N SER A 65 -0.28 11.19 12.56
CA SER A 65 0.98 11.93 12.79
C SER A 65 0.99 13.33 12.20
N GLY A 66 0.28 13.55 11.09
CA GLY A 66 0.45 14.72 10.23
C GLY A 66 1.77 14.77 9.47
N ASP A 67 2.60 13.71 9.50
CA ASP A 67 3.90 13.71 8.83
C ASP A 67 3.76 13.38 7.34
N GLU A 68 3.93 14.42 6.52
CA GLU A 68 3.79 14.40 5.06
C GLU A 68 4.68 13.37 4.35
N ARG A 69 5.76 12.87 4.97
CA ARG A 69 6.60 11.82 4.38
C ARG A 69 5.83 10.54 4.09
N PHE A 70 4.84 10.20 4.93
CA PHE A 70 4.01 9.01 4.71
C PHE A 70 3.02 9.20 3.55
N LEU A 71 2.40 10.38 3.46
CA LEU A 71 1.53 10.71 2.34
C LEU A 71 2.29 10.73 1.00
N ASN A 72 3.48 11.34 1.00
CA ASN A 72 4.38 11.34 -0.16
C ASN A 72 4.80 9.93 -0.55
N GLY A 73 5.08 9.06 0.44
CA GLY A 73 5.37 7.65 0.21
C GLY A 73 4.20 6.91 -0.47
N ALA A 74 2.97 7.11 0.02
CA ALA A 74 1.78 6.51 -0.59
C ALA A 74 1.57 7.01 -2.02
N ASN A 75 1.71 8.32 -2.25
CA ASN A 75 1.62 8.93 -3.57
C ASN A 75 2.69 8.41 -4.54
N LEU A 76 3.92 8.17 -4.07
CA LEU A 76 4.99 7.57 -4.87
C LEU A 76 4.61 6.17 -5.35
N LEU A 77 4.14 5.31 -4.43
CA LEU A 77 3.73 3.94 -4.74
C LEU A 77 2.55 3.90 -5.72
N VAL A 78 1.56 4.78 -5.56
CA VAL A 78 0.43 4.88 -6.48
C VAL A 78 0.90 5.39 -7.85
N LYS A 79 1.47 6.59 -7.91
CA LYS A 79 1.73 7.27 -9.18
C LYS A 79 2.87 6.66 -9.98
N SER A 80 3.91 6.16 -9.31
CA SER A 80 5.12 5.65 -9.98
C SER A 80 5.14 4.13 -10.08
N HIS A 81 4.40 3.42 -9.22
CA HIS A 81 4.43 1.96 -9.15
C HIS A 81 3.04 1.30 -9.28
N GLN A 82 1.99 2.08 -9.56
CA GLN A 82 0.65 1.56 -9.89
C GLN A 82 0.03 0.72 -8.78
N TYR A 83 0.29 1.08 -7.52
CA TYR A 83 -0.25 0.33 -6.38
C TYR A 83 -1.77 0.43 -6.28
N ASP A 84 -2.39 1.44 -6.88
CA ASP A 84 -3.84 1.56 -7.08
C ASP A 84 -4.38 0.50 -8.05
N VAL A 85 -3.68 0.24 -9.16
CA VAL A 85 -4.04 -0.81 -10.12
C VAL A 85 -3.89 -2.19 -9.50
N ASN A 86 -2.87 -2.40 -8.65
CA ASN A 86 -2.70 -3.65 -7.91
C ASN A 86 -3.92 -3.99 -7.03
N LEU A 87 -4.65 -2.99 -6.54
CA LEU A 87 -5.84 -3.20 -5.71
C LEU A 87 -7.05 -3.76 -6.49
N ILE A 88 -7.08 -3.63 -7.82
CA ILE A 88 -8.19 -4.17 -8.64
C ILE A 88 -8.30 -5.68 -8.44
N ASN A 89 -7.14 -6.35 -8.34
CA ASN A 89 -7.03 -7.77 -8.01
C ASN A 89 -6.43 -7.95 -6.62
N GLN A 90 -7.06 -7.32 -5.61
CA GLN A 90 -6.58 -7.38 -4.22
C GLN A 90 -6.44 -8.82 -3.72
N LYS A 91 -7.43 -9.67 -4.00
CA LYS A 91 -7.41 -11.10 -3.71
C LYS A 91 -7.23 -11.90 -5.00
N THR A 92 -6.29 -12.84 -4.98
CA THR A 92 -6.12 -13.80 -6.06
C THR A 92 -7.28 -14.80 -6.07
N ILE A 93 -7.85 -15.03 -7.26
CA ILE A 93 -9.01 -15.92 -7.46
C ILE A 93 -8.60 -17.34 -7.88
N ALA A 94 -7.32 -17.69 -7.72
CA ALA A 94 -6.82 -19.02 -8.06
C ALA A 94 -7.43 -20.05 -7.09
N VAL A 95 -8.06 -21.09 -7.64
CA VAL A 95 -8.78 -22.11 -6.85
C VAL A 95 -7.84 -22.88 -5.91
N CYS A 96 -6.56 -22.98 -6.26
CA CYS A 96 -5.55 -23.69 -5.48
C CYS A 96 -4.90 -22.86 -4.37
N ASP A 97 -5.12 -21.55 -4.34
CA ASP A 97 -4.56 -20.65 -3.34
C ASP A 97 -5.68 -19.84 -2.70
N ASN A 98 -6.18 -20.36 -1.57
CA ASN A 98 -7.22 -19.71 -0.77
C ASN A 98 -6.74 -19.54 0.66
N SER A 99 -6.02 -18.45 0.91
CA SER A 99 -5.53 -18.07 2.22
C SER A 99 -6.59 -17.26 2.98
N PHE A 100 -7.26 -17.89 3.96
CA PHE A 100 -8.28 -17.21 4.78
C PHE A 100 -7.70 -16.11 5.67
N SER A 101 -6.43 -16.22 6.08
CA SER A 101 -5.73 -15.16 6.84
C SER A 101 -5.66 -13.85 6.07
N ASP A 102 -5.55 -13.95 4.74
CA ASP A 102 -5.42 -12.78 3.87
C ASP A 102 -6.75 -12.05 3.72
N ASP A 103 -7.87 -12.77 3.82
CA ASP A 103 -9.21 -12.18 3.89
C ASP A 103 -9.40 -11.38 5.17
N GLU A 104 -9.01 -11.97 6.32
CA GLU A 104 -9.08 -11.29 7.60
C GLU A 104 -8.20 -10.03 7.61
N LEU A 105 -6.99 -10.15 7.06
CA LEU A 105 -6.03 -9.05 6.98
C LEU A 105 -6.54 -7.92 6.07
N ALA A 106 -7.06 -8.25 4.88
CA ALA A 106 -7.67 -7.29 3.97
C ALA A 106 -8.85 -6.58 4.62
N TYR A 107 -9.70 -7.32 5.32
CA TYR A 107 -10.85 -6.77 6.03
C TYR A 107 -10.43 -5.75 7.10
N LEU A 108 -9.38 -6.04 7.88
CA LEU A 108 -8.85 -5.11 8.87
C LEU A 108 -8.39 -3.80 8.23
N PHE A 109 -7.69 -3.86 7.09
CA PHE A 109 -7.23 -2.67 6.39
C PHE A 109 -8.35 -1.89 5.73
N VAL A 110 -9.43 -2.52 5.27
CA VAL A 110 -10.57 -1.79 4.71
C VAL A 110 -11.38 -1.09 5.81
N LEU A 111 -11.57 -1.72 6.98
CA LEU A 111 -12.38 -1.15 8.06
C LEU A 111 -11.72 -0.01 8.82
N ASP A 112 -10.44 -0.15 9.16
CA ASP A 112 -9.72 0.85 9.96
C ASP A 112 -9.49 2.14 9.16
N SER A 113 -9.60 2.01 7.84
CA SER A 113 -9.22 3.03 6.90
C SER A 113 -10.44 3.71 6.28
N LYS A 114 -11.14 4.55 7.06
CA LYS A 114 -12.16 5.47 6.51
C LYS A 114 -11.61 6.46 5.45
N CYS A 115 -10.28 6.56 5.28
CA CYS A 115 -9.61 7.60 4.49
C CYS A 115 -8.91 7.15 3.18
N PRO A 116 -8.24 5.99 3.07
CA PRO A 116 -7.41 5.64 1.91
C PRO A 116 -8.13 5.47 0.58
N MET A 117 -9.26 4.77 0.59
CA MET A 117 -10.04 4.53 -0.64
C MET A 117 -10.59 5.84 -1.22
N LEU A 118 -11.03 6.77 -0.36
CA LEU A 118 -11.45 8.11 -0.78
C LEU A 118 -10.28 8.92 -1.35
N TYR A 119 -9.09 8.83 -0.75
CA TYR A 119 -7.93 9.60 -1.19
C TYR A 119 -7.37 9.13 -2.55
N VAL A 120 -7.31 7.81 -2.77
CA VAL A 120 -6.91 7.25 -4.07
C VAL A 120 -7.91 7.66 -5.16
N TYR A 121 -9.22 7.61 -4.85
CA TYR A 121 -10.26 8.04 -5.77
C TYR A 121 -10.18 9.54 -6.11
N ASP A 122 -9.93 10.40 -5.13
CA ASP A 122 -9.83 11.87 -5.33
C ASP A 122 -8.58 12.27 -6.13
N SER A 123 -7.47 11.56 -5.95
CA SER A 123 -6.23 11.80 -6.69
C SER A 123 -6.35 11.54 -8.21
N HIS A 124 -7.21 10.59 -8.61
CA HIS A 124 -7.53 10.33 -10.03
C HIS A 124 -8.46 11.41 -10.61
N GLN A 125 -9.42 11.93 -9.83
CA GLN A 125 -10.33 13.01 -10.27
C GLN A 125 -9.60 14.36 -10.42
N LEU A 126 -8.59 14.63 -9.58
CA LEU A 126 -7.78 15.85 -9.69
C LEU A 126 -6.93 15.87 -10.97
N ASN A 127 -6.47 14.71 -11.45
CA ASN A 127 -5.73 14.64 -12.72
C ASN A 127 -6.64 14.80 -13.96
N THR A 128 -7.87 14.29 -13.94
CA THR A 128 -8.81 14.44 -15.07
C THR A 128 -9.46 15.83 -15.14
N SER A 129 -9.63 16.51 -14.01
CA SER A 129 -10.19 17.87 -13.98
C SER A 129 -9.23 18.96 -14.51
N HIS A 130 -7.93 18.68 -14.56
CA HIS A 130 -6.92 19.57 -15.14
C HIS A 130 -6.76 19.40 -16.67
N GLU A 131 -7.15 18.26 -17.25
CA GLU A 131 -7.08 18.03 -18.71
C GLU A 131 -8.28 18.59 -19.49
N LEU A 132 -9.37 18.98 -18.83
CA LEU A 132 -10.60 19.46 -19.50
C LEU A 132 -10.76 20.99 -19.54
N LYS A 133 -9.69 21.78 -19.40
CA LYS A 133 -9.78 23.26 -19.40
C LYS A 133 -9.10 23.99 -20.56
N TYR A 134 -8.65 23.30 -21.59
CA TYR A 134 -8.24 23.94 -22.84
C TYR A 134 -8.64 23.07 -24.03
N ASP A 135 -9.86 23.26 -24.51
CA ASP A 135 -10.19 23.33 -25.94
C ASP A 135 -11.69 23.61 -26.11
N LEU A 136 -11.98 24.72 -26.82
CA LEU A 136 -13.25 25.39 -27.16
C LEU A 136 -13.75 26.49 -26.19
#